data_AF-A0AAU4MN02-F1
#
_entry.id   AF-A0AAU4MN02-F1
#
_cell.length_a   1.000
_cell.length_b   1.000
_cell.length_c   1.000
_cell.angle_alpha   90.00
_cell.angle_beta   90.00
_cell.angle_gamma   90.00
#
_symmetry.space_group_name_H-M   'P 1'
#
loop_
_entity.id
_entity.type
_entity.pdbx_description
1 polymer ?
#
loop_
_entity_poly.entity_id
_entity_poly.type
_entity_poly.pdbx_seq_one_letter_code
_entity_poly.pdbx_strand_id
1 'polypeptide(L)'
;MILPNAGLHQLLPSLDAKSVDIYKYALETDVLTLDSVAVATGTDPLQARQAVSALLAMRLLKPCRGGWRAVHPVTALTTLLAPVEMAIRQRELDVERVREEIGALLPLYEERGAEPELPCTAIEILNDLDSVRSALDTAGAQCREETLTAQPGGGRRPEMLADATPRALAMLQRGLRLRTIYQHTAVFSGPTRDYVNEVTRKGAEVRIFGEDFTRLIVFDRQVAFVGDRTRPNRALVIREPTLVGLLADDFERLWRWSNPFLDVPQRATRGAAPGMSSAKRTVLRLMADGLKDEVIARCLGMSVRTCRKHIAEIMQELDATSRFQAGVRAVQRGLIDSGPLNVTPDGYLLADSDPGTGAGTEGDFEEDGTDGDEASVRYDSILA
;
A
#
# COMPACT_ATOMS: atom_id res chain seq x y z
N MET A 1 -6.17 -9.39 32.15
CA MET A 1 -7.17 -10.47 32.25
C MET A 1 -8.30 -10.13 31.28
N ILE A 2 -8.24 -10.68 30.06
CA ILE A 2 -9.18 -10.37 28.97
C ILE A 2 -10.46 -11.18 29.23
N LEU A 3 -11.57 -10.51 29.56
CA LEU A 3 -12.87 -11.16 29.59
C LEU A 3 -13.33 -11.44 28.15
N PRO A 4 -14.01 -12.57 27.91
CA PRO A 4 -14.41 -12.99 26.58
C PRO A 4 -15.41 -12.01 25.97
N ASN A 5 -15.22 -11.78 24.67
CA ASN A 5 -16.01 -10.91 23.79
C ASN A 5 -17.39 -11.55 23.50
N ALA A 6 -18.14 -11.93 24.53
CA ALA A 6 -19.48 -12.48 24.38
C ALA A 6 -20.47 -11.32 24.20
N GLY A 7 -21.05 -11.20 23.00
CA GLY A 7 -22.08 -10.20 22.75
C GLY A 7 -23.28 -10.38 23.68
N LEU A 8 -23.99 -9.31 24.01
CA LEU A 8 -25.19 -9.33 24.88
C LEU A 8 -26.22 -10.41 24.48
N HIS A 9 -26.31 -10.72 23.20
CA HIS A 9 -27.16 -11.77 22.62
C HIS A 9 -26.72 -13.21 22.99
N GLN A 10 -25.47 -13.43 23.38
CA GLN A 10 -24.96 -14.73 23.87
C GLN A 10 -25.22 -14.93 25.37
N LEU A 11 -25.48 -13.85 26.11
CA LEU A 11 -25.66 -13.88 27.57
C LEU A 11 -27.13 -13.89 28.00
N LEU A 12 -28.06 -13.54 27.09
CA LEU A 12 -29.48 -13.44 27.39
C LEU A 12 -30.30 -14.41 26.52
N PRO A 13 -31.10 -15.30 27.12
CA PRO A 13 -31.95 -16.22 26.37
C PRO A 13 -33.01 -15.46 25.58
N SER A 14 -33.24 -15.88 24.33
CA SER A 14 -34.34 -15.39 23.50
C SER A 14 -35.69 -15.71 24.14
N LEU A 15 -36.63 -14.76 24.13
CA LEU A 15 -38.02 -15.02 24.48
C LEU A 15 -38.71 -15.68 23.28
N ASP A 16 -39.14 -16.92 23.44
CA ASP A 16 -39.93 -17.63 22.43
C ASP A 16 -41.44 -17.36 22.60
N ALA A 17 -42.25 -17.82 21.65
CA ALA A 17 -43.70 -17.62 21.69
C ALA A 17 -44.33 -18.19 22.99
N LYS A 18 -43.78 -19.28 23.52
CA LYS A 18 -44.27 -19.92 24.75
C LYS A 18 -43.95 -19.10 25.99
N SER A 19 -42.75 -18.51 26.08
CA SER A 19 -42.40 -17.56 27.13
C SER A 19 -43.35 -16.36 27.14
N VAL A 20 -43.76 -15.87 25.97
CA VAL A 20 -44.74 -14.77 25.86
C VAL A 20 -46.11 -15.19 26.39
N ASP A 21 -46.62 -16.37 26.01
CA ASP A 21 -47.92 -16.84 26.46
C ASP A 21 -47.95 -17.16 27.96
N ILE A 22 -46.87 -17.70 28.50
CA ILE A 22 -46.71 -17.91 29.95
C ILE A 22 -46.64 -16.57 30.70
N TYR A 23 -45.97 -15.56 30.13
CA TYR A 23 -45.95 -14.23 30.72
C TYR A 23 -47.32 -13.55 30.70
N LYS A 24 -48.12 -13.72 29.63
CA LYS A 24 -49.52 -13.26 29.61
C LYS A 24 -50.36 -13.92 30.71
N TYR A 25 -50.27 -15.24 30.85
CA TYR A 25 -50.96 -15.96 31.92
C TYR A 25 -50.50 -15.51 33.31
N ALA A 26 -49.23 -15.15 33.48
CA ALA A 26 -48.68 -14.59 34.72
C ALA A 26 -49.20 -13.18 35.05
N LEU A 27 -49.76 -12.44 34.07
CA LEU A 27 -50.42 -11.15 34.30
C LEU A 27 -51.88 -11.33 34.77
N GLU A 28 -52.52 -12.44 34.39
CA GLU A 28 -53.89 -12.77 34.76
C GLU A 28 -53.99 -13.49 36.11
N THR A 29 -52.89 -14.05 36.60
CA THR A 29 -52.82 -14.86 37.83
C THR A 29 -51.92 -14.21 38.88
N ASP A 30 -52.35 -14.19 40.15
CA ASP A 30 -51.58 -13.53 41.23
C ASP A 30 -50.29 -14.29 41.62
N VAL A 31 -50.31 -15.62 41.52
CA VAL A 31 -49.15 -16.50 41.76
C VAL A 31 -49.10 -17.60 40.70
N LEU A 32 -47.99 -17.64 39.96
CA LEU A 32 -47.69 -18.62 38.93
C LEU A 32 -46.99 -19.85 39.55
N THR A 33 -47.52 -21.05 39.31
CA THR A 33 -46.84 -22.33 39.62
C THR A 33 -46.61 -23.14 38.34
N LEU A 34 -45.59 -24.00 38.32
CA LEU A 34 -45.29 -24.84 37.16
C LEU A 34 -46.48 -25.72 36.74
N ASP A 35 -47.20 -26.26 37.72
CA ASP A 35 -48.38 -27.10 37.47
C ASP A 35 -49.52 -26.26 36.88
N SER A 36 -49.74 -25.04 37.38
CA SER A 36 -50.75 -24.12 36.82
C SER A 36 -50.42 -23.69 35.39
N VAL A 37 -49.13 -23.53 35.07
CA VAL A 37 -48.65 -23.16 33.74
C VAL A 37 -48.90 -24.28 32.74
N ALA A 38 -48.51 -25.51 33.06
CA ALA A 38 -48.64 -26.66 32.16
C ALA A 38 -50.11 -26.92 31.81
N VAL A 39 -51.01 -26.78 32.79
CA VAL A 39 -52.45 -26.97 32.59
C VAL A 39 -53.08 -25.82 31.80
N ALA A 40 -52.77 -24.55 32.13
CA ALA A 40 -53.43 -23.39 31.52
C ALA A 40 -52.95 -23.10 30.09
N THR A 41 -51.69 -23.39 29.78
CA THR A 41 -51.08 -23.10 28.46
C THR A 41 -51.01 -24.32 27.55
N GLY A 42 -51.38 -25.51 28.03
CA GLY A 42 -51.26 -26.76 27.26
C GLY A 42 -49.82 -27.14 26.90
N THR A 43 -48.85 -26.58 27.63
CA THR A 43 -47.42 -26.73 27.34
C THR A 43 -46.85 -27.96 28.04
N ASP A 44 -45.97 -28.70 27.36
CA ASP A 44 -45.22 -29.81 27.96
C ASP A 44 -44.44 -29.35 29.22
N PRO A 45 -44.40 -30.14 30.31
CA PRO A 45 -43.74 -29.73 31.56
C PRO A 45 -42.27 -29.34 31.44
N LEU A 46 -41.52 -29.96 30.50
CA LEU A 46 -40.11 -29.61 30.27
C LEU A 46 -40.00 -28.24 29.60
N GLN A 47 -40.86 -27.97 28.63
CA GLN A 47 -40.91 -26.69 27.91
C GLN A 47 -41.41 -25.56 28.83
N ALA A 48 -42.39 -25.83 29.69
CA ALA A 48 -42.85 -24.88 30.71
C ALA A 48 -41.71 -24.48 31.66
N ARG A 49 -40.90 -25.45 32.12
CA ARG A 49 -39.69 -25.16 32.93
C ARG A 49 -38.67 -24.30 32.19
N GLN A 50 -38.39 -24.61 30.93
CA GLN A 50 -37.46 -23.83 30.12
C GLN A 50 -37.94 -22.38 29.93
N ALA A 51 -39.20 -22.19 29.58
CA ALA A 51 -39.78 -20.87 29.38
C ALA A 51 -39.83 -20.04 30.67
N VAL A 52 -40.19 -20.65 31.82
CA VAL A 52 -40.12 -19.99 33.13
C VAL A 52 -38.69 -19.62 33.49
N SER A 53 -37.71 -20.50 33.21
CA SER A 53 -36.29 -20.20 33.43
C SER A 53 -35.81 -19.02 32.55
N ALA A 54 -36.26 -18.95 31.30
CA ALA A 54 -35.93 -17.84 30.41
C ALA A 54 -36.53 -16.51 30.91
N LEU A 55 -37.79 -16.52 31.36
CA LEU A 55 -38.45 -15.34 31.93
C LEU A 55 -37.78 -14.87 33.23
N LEU A 56 -37.30 -15.80 34.07
CA LEU A 56 -36.52 -15.48 35.27
C LEU A 56 -35.15 -14.87 34.91
N ALA A 57 -34.45 -15.42 33.91
CA ALA A 57 -33.19 -14.88 33.42
C ALA A 57 -33.36 -13.46 32.85
N MET A 58 -34.46 -13.21 32.15
CA MET A 58 -34.85 -11.89 31.62
C MET A 58 -35.47 -10.95 32.67
N ARG A 59 -35.53 -11.37 33.95
CA ARG A 59 -36.12 -10.62 35.08
C ARG A 59 -37.60 -10.27 34.92
N LEU A 60 -38.31 -10.94 34.01
CA LEU A 60 -39.75 -10.79 33.78
C LEU A 60 -40.60 -11.57 34.79
N LEU A 61 -39.98 -12.49 35.54
CA LEU A 61 -40.58 -13.12 36.71
C LEU A 61 -39.71 -12.86 37.95
N LYS A 62 -40.37 -12.79 39.12
CA LYS A 62 -39.69 -12.80 40.43
C LYS A 62 -40.28 -13.86 41.35
N PRO A 63 -39.48 -14.48 42.23
CA PRO A 63 -39.99 -15.42 43.22
C PRO A 63 -40.89 -14.71 44.24
N CYS A 64 -41.96 -15.38 44.64
CA CYS A 64 -42.84 -14.97 45.73
C CYS A 64 -43.22 -16.20 46.58
N ARG A 65 -43.97 -15.99 47.68
CA ARG A 65 -44.46 -17.11 48.48
C ARG A 65 -45.37 -17.99 47.61
N GLY A 66 -45.01 -19.25 47.42
CA GLY A 66 -45.81 -20.24 46.69
C GLY A 66 -45.63 -20.27 45.18
N GLY A 67 -44.74 -19.47 44.58
CA GLY A 67 -44.52 -19.49 43.13
C GLY A 67 -43.75 -18.29 42.60
N TRP A 68 -44.11 -17.83 41.40
CA TRP A 68 -43.55 -16.64 40.76
C TRP A 68 -44.62 -15.62 40.43
N ARG A 69 -44.21 -14.36 40.28
CA ARG A 69 -45.09 -13.27 39.85
C ARG A 69 -44.46 -12.49 38.70
N ALA A 70 -45.29 -12.01 37.78
CA ALA A 70 -44.89 -11.12 36.70
C ALA A 70 -44.25 -9.83 37.23
N VAL A 71 -43.19 -9.40 36.53
CA VAL A 71 -42.51 -8.13 36.75
C VAL A 71 -42.71 -7.27 35.51
N HIS A 72 -43.07 -6.01 35.71
CA HIS A 72 -43.28 -5.06 34.61
C HIS A 72 -42.06 -5.01 33.67
N PRO A 73 -42.22 -5.07 32.33
CA PRO A 73 -41.08 -5.24 31.41
C PRO A 73 -40.05 -4.11 31.47
N VAL A 74 -40.49 -2.86 31.69
CA VAL A 74 -39.56 -1.72 31.86
C VAL A 74 -38.72 -1.88 33.12
N THR A 75 -39.30 -2.40 34.21
CA THR A 75 -38.56 -2.67 35.47
C THR A 75 -37.60 -3.85 35.31
N ALA A 76 -38.01 -4.88 34.56
CA ALA A 76 -37.15 -5.99 34.22
C ALA A 76 -35.95 -5.52 33.38
N LEU A 77 -36.19 -4.69 32.37
CA LEU A 77 -35.15 -4.12 31.51
C LEU A 77 -34.14 -3.27 32.29
N THR A 78 -34.59 -2.35 33.13
CA THR A 78 -33.69 -1.50 33.94
C THR A 78 -32.85 -2.34 34.90
N THR A 79 -33.45 -3.35 35.54
CA THR A 79 -32.73 -4.25 36.45
C THR A 79 -31.71 -5.12 35.70
N LEU A 80 -32.04 -5.55 34.49
CA LEU A 80 -31.19 -6.40 33.66
C LEU A 80 -29.99 -5.64 33.10
N LEU A 81 -30.19 -4.40 32.65
CA LEU A 81 -29.15 -3.59 32.01
C LEU A 81 -28.27 -2.82 32.99
N ALA A 82 -28.75 -2.48 34.18
CA ALA A 82 -27.99 -1.67 35.16
C ALA A 82 -26.57 -2.20 35.46
N PRO A 83 -26.32 -3.52 35.63
CA PRO A 83 -24.96 -4.02 35.84
C PRO A 83 -24.05 -3.85 34.61
N VAL A 84 -24.62 -3.96 33.40
CA VAL A 84 -23.88 -3.79 32.14
C VAL A 84 -23.49 -2.32 31.95
N GLU A 85 -24.46 -1.42 32.14
CA GLU A 85 -24.23 0.02 32.07
C GLU A 85 -23.19 0.47 33.10
N MET A 86 -23.26 -0.05 34.33
CA MET A 86 -22.26 0.21 35.36
C MET A 86 -20.87 -0.30 34.95
N ALA A 87 -20.78 -1.49 34.36
CA ALA A 87 -19.51 -2.05 33.89
C ALA A 87 -18.92 -1.27 32.69
N ILE A 88 -19.76 -0.68 31.84
CA ILE A 88 -19.30 0.22 30.77
C ILE A 88 -18.75 1.50 31.39
N ARG A 89 -19.52 2.14 32.27
CA ARG A 89 -19.09 3.37 32.97
C ARG A 89 -17.79 3.18 33.75
N GLN A 90 -17.63 2.03 34.42
CA GLN A 90 -16.40 1.73 35.13
C GLN A 90 -15.19 1.62 34.19
N ARG A 91 -15.36 1.02 33.02
CA ARG A 91 -14.30 0.94 32.00
C ARG A 91 -13.96 2.30 31.42
N GLU A 92 -14.94 3.17 31.21
CA GLU A 92 -14.70 4.56 30.78
C GLU A 92 -13.87 5.31 31.81
N LEU A 93 -14.19 5.17 33.10
CA LEU A 93 -13.40 5.73 34.19
C LEU A 93 -11.98 5.15 34.25
N ASP A 94 -11.81 3.84 34.03
CA ASP A 94 -10.49 3.22 33.98
C ASP A 94 -9.65 3.76 32.81
N VAL A 95 -10.26 3.98 31.64
CA VAL A 95 -9.60 4.58 30.48
C VAL A 95 -9.15 6.01 30.80
N GLU A 96 -10.01 6.80 31.42
CA GLU A 96 -9.68 8.19 31.74
C GLU A 96 -8.58 8.28 32.79
N ARG A 97 -8.61 7.42 33.81
CA ARG A 97 -7.52 7.31 34.79
C ARG A 97 -6.18 6.99 34.12
N VAL A 98 -6.14 6.03 33.20
CA VAL A 98 -4.90 5.70 32.47
C VAL A 98 -4.43 6.87 31.61
N ARG A 99 -5.36 7.62 31.01
CA ARG A 99 -5.05 8.82 30.24
C ARG A 99 -4.43 9.91 31.12
N GLU A 100 -4.99 10.14 32.31
CA GLU A 100 -4.44 11.07 33.31
C GLU A 100 -3.06 10.62 33.80
N GLU A 101 -2.89 9.34 34.15
CA GLU A 101 -1.62 8.78 34.61
C GLU A 101 -0.50 8.94 33.57
N ILE A 102 -0.79 8.64 32.30
CA ILE A 102 0.17 8.82 31.20
C ILE A 102 0.38 10.31 30.90
N GLY A 103 -0.69 11.11 30.90
CA GLY A 103 -0.64 12.55 30.65
C GLY A 103 0.22 13.29 31.69
N ALA A 104 0.22 12.84 32.95
CA ALA A 104 1.08 13.38 34.00
C ALA A 104 2.58 13.16 33.76
N LEU A 105 2.96 12.23 32.88
CA LEU A 105 4.35 12.03 32.47
C LEU A 105 4.80 13.02 31.38
N LEU A 106 3.87 13.72 30.72
CA LEU A 106 4.17 14.63 29.62
C LEU A 106 5.05 15.82 30.06
N PRO A 107 4.77 16.53 31.18
CA PRO A 107 5.65 17.60 31.65
C PRO A 107 7.06 17.10 32.01
N LEU A 108 7.18 15.87 32.53
CA LEU A 108 8.49 15.26 32.85
C LEU A 108 9.30 14.92 31.59
N TYR A 109 8.62 14.60 30.50
CA TYR A 109 9.24 14.41 29.19
C TYR A 109 9.67 15.75 28.58
N GLU A 110 8.80 16.76 28.66
CA GLU A 110 9.03 18.12 28.15
C GLU A 110 10.14 18.86 28.91
N GLU A 111 10.28 18.66 30.22
CA GLU A 111 11.39 19.22 31.02
C GLU A 111 12.78 18.75 30.58
N ARG A 112 12.87 17.66 29.79
CA ARG A 112 14.14 17.11 29.28
C ARG A 112 14.47 17.54 27.84
N GLY A 113 13.58 18.25 27.15
CA GLY A 113 13.76 18.64 25.76
C GLY A 113 12.94 19.86 25.35
N ALA A 114 13.66 20.98 25.15
CA ALA A 114 13.32 22.20 24.41
C ALA A 114 11.90 22.37 23.81
N GLU A 115 11.28 23.52 24.15
CA GLU A 115 10.24 24.31 23.46
C GLU A 115 9.06 23.61 22.73
N PRO A 116 7.81 24.09 22.90
CA PRO A 116 6.63 23.42 22.39
C PRO A 116 6.37 23.73 20.90
N GLU A 117 6.81 22.85 20.00
CA GLU A 117 6.27 22.74 18.63
C GLU A 117 5.96 21.27 18.25
N LEU A 118 4.66 20.96 18.24
CA LEU A 118 3.98 19.78 17.67
C LEU A 118 4.31 18.38 18.23
N PRO A 119 3.31 17.49 18.37
CA PRO A 119 3.55 16.12 18.79
C PRO A 119 4.44 15.42 17.77
N CYS A 120 5.64 15.02 18.18
CA CYS A 120 6.51 14.10 17.45
C CYS A 120 5.85 12.71 17.33
N THR A 121 4.83 12.61 16.49
CA THR A 121 4.29 11.37 15.91
C THR A 121 4.13 11.51 14.38
N ALA A 122 4.54 12.65 13.83
CA ALA A 122 4.38 12.97 12.42
C ALA A 122 5.50 12.40 11.54
N ILE A 123 6.64 12.01 12.13
CA ILE A 123 7.76 11.37 11.45
C ILE A 123 8.28 10.20 12.31
N GLU A 124 8.24 8.99 11.77
CA GLU A 124 8.70 7.75 12.42
C GLU A 124 9.76 7.06 11.55
N ILE A 125 10.76 6.46 12.16
CA ILE A 125 11.80 5.70 11.47
C ILE A 125 11.61 4.21 11.76
N LEU A 126 11.33 3.43 10.72
CA LEU A 126 11.28 1.98 10.78
C LEU A 126 12.61 1.39 10.36
N ASN A 127 13.27 0.64 11.25
CA ASN A 127 14.67 0.22 11.09
C ASN A 127 14.85 -1.18 10.48
N ASP A 128 13.76 -1.93 10.30
CA ASP A 128 13.78 -3.29 9.80
C ASP A 128 12.68 -3.53 8.75
N LEU A 129 12.89 -4.55 7.91
CA LEU A 129 12.05 -4.83 6.76
C LEU A 129 10.64 -5.30 7.16
N ASP A 130 10.49 -6.00 8.28
CA ASP A 130 9.19 -6.55 8.71
C ASP A 130 8.29 -5.45 9.27
N SER A 131 8.85 -4.51 10.04
CA SER A 131 8.17 -3.29 10.46
C SER A 131 7.73 -2.46 9.26
N VAL A 132 8.60 -2.26 8.26
CA VAL A 132 8.25 -1.55 7.02
C VAL A 132 7.11 -2.24 6.27
N ARG A 133 7.16 -3.58 6.13
CA ARG A 133 6.09 -4.36 5.48
C ARG A 133 4.76 -4.21 6.21
N SER A 134 4.76 -4.42 7.52
CA SER A 134 3.57 -4.31 8.38
C SER A 134 2.94 -2.92 8.32
N ALA A 135 3.76 -1.86 8.33
CA ALA A 135 3.29 -0.49 8.20
C ALA A 135 2.70 -0.20 6.80
N LEU A 136 3.34 -0.69 5.74
CA LEU A 136 2.79 -0.61 4.38
C LEU A 136 1.50 -1.43 4.23
N ASP A 137 1.34 -2.53 4.96
CA ASP A 137 0.14 -3.39 4.91
C ASP A 137 -1.03 -2.68 5.57
N THR A 138 -0.78 -2.11 6.75
CA THR A 138 -1.75 -1.31 7.50
C THR A 138 -2.19 -0.09 6.67
N ALA A 139 -1.24 0.68 6.14
CA ALA A 139 -1.55 1.85 5.32
C ALA A 139 -2.30 1.45 4.03
N GLY A 140 -1.90 0.36 3.39
CA GLY A 140 -2.55 -0.13 2.19
C GLY A 140 -3.98 -0.65 2.43
N ALA A 141 -4.24 -1.28 3.57
CA ALA A 141 -5.58 -1.70 3.97
C ALA A 141 -6.50 -0.49 4.24
N GLN A 142 -5.96 0.58 4.82
CA GLN A 142 -6.70 1.79 5.18
C GLN A 142 -6.92 2.77 4.01
N CYS A 143 -6.03 2.76 3.01
CA CYS A 143 -6.08 3.62 1.82
C CYS A 143 -7.42 3.52 1.09
N ARG A 144 -8.02 4.63 0.64
CA ARG A 144 -9.38 4.69 0.08
C ARG A 144 -9.43 5.24 -1.34
N GLU A 145 -8.49 6.08 -1.74
CA GLU A 145 -8.59 6.88 -2.97
C GLU A 145 -7.46 6.58 -3.94
N GLU A 146 -6.21 6.81 -3.53
CA GLU A 146 -5.06 6.67 -4.43
C GLU A 146 -3.79 6.21 -3.73
N THR A 147 -2.92 5.58 -4.52
CA THR A 147 -1.55 5.26 -4.12
C THR A 147 -0.58 5.77 -5.18
N LEU A 148 0.40 6.55 -4.73
CA LEU A 148 1.49 7.09 -5.56
C LEU A 148 2.78 6.37 -5.19
N THR A 149 3.44 5.74 -6.17
CA THR A 149 4.60 4.91 -5.89
C THR A 149 5.76 5.26 -6.83
N ALA A 150 6.89 5.70 -6.30
CA ALA A 150 8.15 5.81 -7.02
C ALA A 150 9.09 4.68 -6.58
N GLN A 151 9.41 3.76 -7.49
CA GLN A 151 10.34 2.64 -7.27
C GLN A 151 11.65 2.84 -8.07
N PRO A 152 12.70 3.41 -7.44
CA PRO A 152 13.99 3.56 -8.09
C PRO A 152 14.75 2.23 -8.16
N GLY A 153 15.81 2.21 -8.95
CA GLY A 153 16.60 1.02 -9.25
C GLY A 153 16.01 0.22 -10.41
N GLY A 154 16.64 -0.91 -10.72
CA GLY A 154 16.18 -1.79 -11.79
C GLY A 154 15.03 -2.70 -11.36
N GLY A 155 14.99 -3.90 -11.94
CA GLY A 155 13.93 -4.87 -11.68
C GLY A 155 13.71 -5.15 -10.19
N ARG A 156 12.44 -5.30 -9.81
CA ARG A 156 12.10 -5.80 -8.48
C ARG A 156 12.45 -7.28 -8.37
N ARG A 157 13.03 -7.66 -7.23
CA ARG A 157 13.28 -9.08 -6.90
C ARG A 157 11.94 -9.84 -6.87
N PRO A 158 11.90 -11.10 -7.35
CA PRO A 158 10.67 -11.90 -7.34
C PRO A 158 10.00 -12.01 -5.97
N GLU A 159 10.79 -12.19 -4.90
CA GLU A 159 10.29 -12.22 -3.52
C GLU A 159 9.54 -10.93 -3.13
N MET A 160 10.08 -9.77 -3.52
CA MET A 160 9.44 -8.48 -3.26
C MET A 160 8.21 -8.22 -4.12
N LEU A 161 8.09 -8.89 -5.27
CA LEU A 161 6.89 -8.85 -6.11
C LEU A 161 5.82 -9.78 -5.56
N ALA A 162 6.18 -10.96 -5.05
CA ALA A 162 5.25 -11.90 -4.42
C ALA A 162 4.44 -11.26 -3.28
N ASP A 163 5.07 -10.39 -2.49
CA ASP A 163 4.38 -9.64 -1.42
C ASP A 163 3.55 -8.44 -1.94
N ALA A 164 4.02 -7.80 -3.01
CA ALA A 164 3.44 -6.55 -3.51
C ALA A 164 2.27 -6.77 -4.48
N THR A 165 2.28 -7.85 -5.25
CA THR A 165 1.23 -8.17 -6.23
C THR A 165 -0.14 -8.33 -5.58
N PRO A 166 -0.32 -9.18 -4.55
CA PRO A 166 -1.64 -9.36 -3.92
C PRO A 166 -2.19 -8.05 -3.36
N ARG A 167 -1.31 -7.22 -2.78
CA ARG A 167 -1.65 -5.91 -2.20
C ARG A 167 -2.15 -4.93 -3.26
N ALA A 168 -1.41 -4.79 -4.36
CA ALA A 168 -1.80 -3.92 -5.46
C ALA A 168 -3.11 -4.38 -6.11
N LEU A 169 -3.30 -5.69 -6.30
CA LEU A 169 -4.53 -6.24 -6.84
C LEU A 169 -5.73 -6.02 -5.91
N ALA A 170 -5.56 -6.19 -4.60
CA ALA A 170 -6.62 -5.92 -3.63
C ALA A 170 -7.06 -4.44 -3.64
N MET A 171 -6.11 -3.51 -3.79
CA MET A 171 -6.43 -2.08 -3.91
C MET A 171 -7.17 -1.77 -5.22
N LEU A 172 -6.73 -2.34 -6.35
CA LEU A 172 -7.41 -2.17 -7.64
C LEU A 172 -8.82 -2.75 -7.64
N GLN A 173 -9.02 -3.91 -7.00
CA GLN A 173 -10.35 -4.52 -6.82
C GLN A 173 -11.31 -3.62 -6.04
N ARG A 174 -10.79 -2.81 -5.12
CA ARG A 174 -11.54 -1.81 -4.36
C ARG A 174 -11.76 -0.49 -5.13
N GLY A 175 -11.24 -0.37 -6.35
CA GLY A 175 -11.42 0.80 -7.22
C GLY A 175 -10.45 1.95 -6.98
N LEU A 176 -9.34 1.73 -6.27
CA LEU A 176 -8.34 2.77 -6.00
C LEU A 176 -7.54 3.12 -7.26
N ARG A 177 -7.10 4.39 -7.37
CA ARG A 177 -6.18 4.83 -8.42
C ARG A 177 -4.73 4.52 -8.04
N LEU A 178 -4.08 3.62 -8.77
CA LEU A 178 -2.68 3.26 -8.54
C LEU A 178 -1.81 3.86 -9.65
N ARG A 179 -0.90 4.76 -9.27
CA ARG A 179 0.10 5.35 -10.17
C ARG A 179 1.50 4.96 -9.70
N THR A 180 2.25 4.31 -10.58
CA THR A 180 3.61 3.85 -10.27
C THR A 180 4.62 4.37 -11.28
N ILE A 181 5.72 4.93 -10.81
CA ILE A 181 6.90 5.29 -11.60
C ILE A 181 8.01 4.30 -11.26
N TYR A 182 8.55 3.67 -12.30
CA TYR A 182 9.78 2.90 -12.23
C TYR A 182 10.93 3.68 -12.87
N GLN A 183 12.17 3.36 -12.49
CA GLN A 183 13.32 3.81 -13.26
C GLN A 183 13.34 3.08 -14.62
N HIS A 184 13.86 3.72 -15.66
CA HIS A 184 13.93 3.16 -17.02
C HIS A 184 14.49 1.73 -17.05
N THR A 185 15.47 1.42 -16.20
CA THR A 185 16.11 0.11 -16.15
C THR A 185 15.18 -1.04 -15.71
N ALA A 186 14.03 -0.76 -15.11
CA ALA A 186 13.06 -1.77 -14.71
C ALA A 186 12.39 -2.49 -15.91
N VAL A 187 12.35 -1.85 -17.09
CA VAL A 187 11.76 -2.45 -18.30
C VAL A 187 12.50 -3.72 -18.74
N PHE A 188 13.75 -3.90 -18.32
CA PHE A 188 14.55 -5.07 -18.68
C PHE A 188 14.33 -6.27 -17.75
N SER A 189 13.56 -6.11 -16.68
CA SER A 189 13.24 -7.18 -15.74
C SER A 189 11.97 -7.91 -16.15
N GLY A 190 12.10 -9.15 -16.62
CA GLY A 190 10.96 -10.02 -16.94
C GLY A 190 9.92 -10.08 -15.81
N PRO A 191 10.30 -10.42 -14.56
CA PRO A 191 9.37 -10.43 -13.43
C PRO A 191 8.65 -9.10 -13.19
N THR A 192 9.36 -7.98 -13.35
CA THR A 192 8.74 -6.66 -13.18
C THR A 192 7.77 -6.35 -14.31
N ARG A 193 8.09 -6.71 -15.56
CA ARG A 193 7.16 -6.57 -16.69
C ARG A 193 5.91 -7.42 -16.50
N ASP A 194 6.05 -8.66 -16.02
CA ASP A 194 4.91 -9.56 -15.78
C ASP A 194 3.96 -8.94 -14.74
N TYR A 195 4.51 -8.42 -13.64
CA TYR A 195 3.77 -7.66 -12.65
C TYR A 195 3.07 -6.43 -13.25
N VAL A 196 3.80 -5.60 -14.01
CA VAL A 196 3.24 -4.37 -14.62
C VAL A 196 2.09 -4.74 -15.57
N ASN A 197 2.27 -5.73 -16.43
CA ASN A 197 1.23 -6.22 -17.32
C ASN A 197 -0.03 -6.66 -16.55
N GLU A 198 0.14 -7.31 -15.40
CA GLU A 198 -0.97 -7.77 -14.56
C GLU A 198 -1.75 -6.61 -13.93
N VAL A 199 -1.05 -5.67 -13.28
CA VAL A 199 -1.71 -4.54 -12.60
C VAL A 199 -2.30 -3.54 -13.59
N THR A 200 -1.66 -3.32 -14.73
CA THR A 200 -2.19 -2.41 -15.77
C THR A 200 -3.46 -2.97 -16.42
N ARG A 201 -3.56 -4.30 -16.61
CA ARG A 201 -4.82 -4.94 -17.03
C ARG A 201 -5.98 -4.73 -16.04
N LYS A 202 -5.66 -4.41 -14.79
CA LYS A 202 -6.64 -4.11 -13.73
C LYS A 202 -6.83 -2.61 -13.48
N GLY A 203 -6.25 -1.75 -14.32
CA GLY A 203 -6.46 -0.31 -14.29
C GLY A 203 -5.34 0.50 -13.61
N ALA A 204 -4.23 -0.12 -13.21
CA ALA A 204 -3.09 0.64 -12.69
C ALA A 204 -2.33 1.36 -13.82
N GLU A 205 -1.92 2.59 -13.57
CA GLU A 205 -1.08 3.36 -14.48
C GLU A 205 0.38 3.20 -14.07
N VAL A 206 1.22 2.73 -14.99
CA VAL A 206 2.64 2.52 -14.74
C VAL A 206 3.46 3.28 -15.77
N ARG A 207 4.40 4.07 -15.30
CA ARG A 207 5.30 4.90 -16.10
C ARG A 207 6.77 4.64 -15.76
N ILE A 208 7.65 5.11 -16.62
CA ILE A 208 9.10 5.03 -16.50
C ILE A 208 9.72 6.42 -16.52
N PHE A 209 10.75 6.61 -15.71
CA PHE A 209 11.52 7.85 -15.63
C PHE A 209 13.02 7.54 -15.77
N GLY A 210 13.74 8.40 -16.50
CA GLY A 210 15.13 8.16 -16.90
C GLY A 210 16.17 8.48 -15.82
N GLU A 211 15.88 9.43 -14.95
CA GLU A 211 16.81 9.90 -13.92
C GLU A 211 16.62 9.19 -12.57
N ASP A 212 17.55 9.43 -11.65
CA ASP A 212 17.50 8.88 -10.30
C ASP A 212 16.48 9.64 -9.43
N PHE A 213 15.75 8.91 -8.60
CA PHE A 213 14.80 9.46 -7.64
C PHE A 213 14.79 8.63 -6.35
N THR A 214 14.20 9.18 -5.29
CA THR A 214 14.08 8.48 -4.00
C THR A 214 12.87 7.56 -4.00
N ARG A 215 12.99 6.41 -3.33
CA ARG A 215 11.87 5.49 -3.17
C ARG A 215 10.80 6.17 -2.33
N LEU A 216 9.60 6.31 -2.90
CA LEU A 216 8.48 7.00 -2.29
C LEU A 216 7.21 6.17 -2.46
N ILE A 217 6.41 6.02 -1.39
CA ILE A 217 5.08 5.42 -1.45
C ILE A 217 4.14 6.31 -0.65
N VAL A 218 3.09 6.84 -1.28
CA VAL A 218 2.10 7.72 -0.64
C VAL A 218 0.73 7.07 -0.73
N PHE A 219 -0.01 7.05 0.38
CA PHE A 219 -1.40 6.62 0.42
C PHE A 219 -2.30 7.81 0.77
N ASP A 220 -3.35 8.03 -0.04
CA ASP A 220 -4.38 9.08 0.11
C ASP A 220 -3.85 10.50 0.37
N ARG A 221 -2.58 10.77 0.03
CA ARG A 221 -1.86 12.01 0.40
C ARG A 221 -1.91 12.31 1.91
N GLN A 222 -2.04 11.27 2.75
CA GLN A 222 -2.08 11.36 4.21
C GLN A 222 -0.86 10.73 4.89
N VAL A 223 -0.26 9.72 4.25
CA VAL A 223 0.93 9.06 4.75
C VAL A 223 1.91 8.81 3.61
N ALA A 224 3.18 9.14 3.85
CA ALA A 224 4.27 8.87 2.93
C ALA A 224 5.33 7.95 3.57
N PHE A 225 5.87 7.04 2.77
CA PHE A 225 6.99 6.18 3.10
C PHE A 225 8.16 6.55 2.20
N VAL A 226 9.28 6.96 2.79
CA VAL A 226 10.50 7.32 2.07
C VAL A 226 11.57 6.27 2.38
N GLY A 227 12.08 5.61 1.35
CA GLY A 227 13.13 4.60 1.52
C GLY A 227 14.50 5.20 1.81
N ASP A 228 15.25 4.60 2.73
CA ASP A 228 16.63 4.99 3.00
C ASP A 228 17.57 4.44 1.92
N ARG A 229 18.19 5.33 1.11
CA ARG A 229 19.13 4.95 0.04
C ARG A 229 20.39 4.25 0.57
N THR A 230 20.77 4.51 1.82
CA THR A 230 21.96 3.94 2.46
C THR A 230 21.65 2.64 3.19
N ARG A 231 20.40 2.46 3.64
CA ARG A 231 19.95 1.29 4.40
C ARG A 231 18.68 0.69 3.77
N PRO A 232 18.80 -0.33 2.90
CA PRO A 232 17.68 -0.82 2.09
C PRO A 232 16.49 -1.41 2.87
N ASN A 233 16.68 -1.73 4.15
CA ASN A 233 15.62 -2.27 5.02
C ASN A 233 14.99 -1.22 5.96
N ARG A 234 15.35 0.06 5.80
CA ARG A 234 14.88 1.16 6.64
C ARG A 234 13.99 2.11 5.83
N ALA A 235 12.93 2.61 6.45
CA ALA A 235 12.06 3.61 5.85
C ALA A 235 11.67 4.70 6.86
N LEU A 236 11.53 5.92 6.35
CA LEU A 236 10.91 7.02 7.06
C LEU A 236 9.41 7.02 6.76
N VAL A 237 8.60 7.14 7.79
CA VAL A 237 7.15 7.19 7.72
C VAL A 237 6.71 8.58 8.14
N ILE A 238 6.04 9.30 7.24
CA ILE A 238 5.67 10.70 7.43
C ILE A 238 4.15 10.81 7.38
N ARG A 239 3.57 11.50 8.36
CA ARG A 239 2.13 11.81 8.52
C ARG A 239 1.86 13.31 8.65
N GLU A 240 2.91 14.13 8.69
CA GLU A 240 2.74 15.58 8.70
C GLU A 240 2.16 16.04 7.35
N PRO A 241 0.98 16.67 7.30
CA PRO A 241 0.29 16.97 6.04
C PRO A 241 1.09 17.82 5.06
N THR A 242 1.88 18.79 5.54
CA THR A 242 2.68 19.69 4.69
C THR A 242 3.80 18.92 3.98
N LEU A 243 4.51 18.06 4.70
CA LEU A 243 5.56 17.20 4.17
C LEU A 243 4.99 16.12 3.25
N VAL A 244 3.84 15.52 3.58
CA VAL A 244 3.18 14.56 2.70
C VAL A 244 2.73 15.25 1.41
N GLY A 245 2.18 16.47 1.50
CA GLY A 245 1.83 17.30 0.35
C GLY A 245 3.04 17.58 -0.54
N LEU A 246 4.16 18.03 0.05
CA LEU A 246 5.42 18.27 -0.67
C LEU A 246 5.92 17.02 -1.41
N LEU A 247 5.87 15.85 -0.78
CA LEU A 247 6.28 14.58 -1.38
C LEU A 247 5.32 14.12 -2.48
N ALA A 248 4.01 14.31 -2.30
CA ALA A 248 3.04 14.04 -3.35
C ALA A 248 3.26 14.96 -4.56
N ASP A 249 3.54 16.24 -4.35
CA ASP A 249 3.84 17.18 -5.42
C ASP A 249 5.15 16.82 -6.15
N ASP A 250 6.14 16.29 -5.44
CA ASP A 250 7.35 15.74 -6.04
C ASP A 250 7.05 14.57 -6.96
N PHE A 251 6.20 13.63 -6.50
CA PHE A 251 5.70 12.57 -7.35
C PHE A 251 4.98 13.10 -8.60
N GLU A 252 4.11 14.11 -8.48
CA GLU A 252 3.39 14.68 -9.63
C GLU A 252 4.33 15.36 -10.63
N ARG A 253 5.47 15.92 -10.18
CA ARG A 253 6.52 16.42 -11.07
C ARG A 253 7.16 15.27 -11.84
N LEU A 254 7.58 14.21 -11.15
CA LEU A 254 8.13 13.01 -11.80
C LEU A 254 7.13 12.39 -12.77
N TRP A 255 5.85 12.34 -12.40
CA TRP A 255 4.78 11.76 -13.21
C TRP A 255 4.61 12.49 -14.54
N ARG A 256 4.63 13.83 -14.53
CA ARG A 256 4.53 14.67 -15.72
C ARG A 256 5.64 14.42 -16.75
N TRP A 257 6.86 14.14 -16.28
CA TRP A 257 8.03 13.90 -17.13
C TRP A 257 8.31 12.41 -17.41
N SER A 258 7.39 11.52 -17.02
CA SER A 258 7.54 10.08 -17.19
C SER A 258 6.73 9.55 -18.37
N ASN A 259 7.26 8.51 -19.03
CA ASN A 259 6.65 7.87 -20.21
C ASN A 259 5.90 6.59 -19.81
N PRO A 260 4.82 6.19 -20.49
CA PRO A 260 4.14 4.93 -20.19
C PRO A 260 5.07 3.71 -20.27
N PHE A 261 4.99 2.82 -19.28
CA PHE A 261 5.91 1.68 -19.16
C PHE A 261 5.77 0.69 -20.33
N LEU A 262 4.55 0.50 -20.83
CA LEU A 262 4.25 -0.49 -21.87
C LEU A 262 4.49 0.04 -23.30
N ASP A 263 4.64 1.35 -23.48
CA ASP A 263 4.94 1.95 -24.78
C ASP A 263 6.39 1.73 -25.21
N VAL A 264 7.26 1.32 -24.27
CA VAL A 264 8.63 0.90 -24.56
C VAL A 264 8.58 -0.38 -25.40
N PRO A 265 8.93 -0.33 -26.71
CA PRO A 265 8.60 -1.36 -27.67
C PRO A 265 9.02 -2.76 -27.22
N GLN A 266 8.09 -3.71 -27.28
CA GLN A 266 8.33 -5.14 -27.05
C GLN A 266 9.13 -5.79 -28.21
N ARG A 267 9.39 -5.05 -29.30
CA ARG A 267 9.80 -5.57 -30.62
C ARG A 267 11.11 -6.38 -30.62
N ALA A 268 11.95 -6.27 -29.60
CA ALA A 268 13.17 -7.07 -29.44
C ALA A 268 12.99 -8.48 -28.83
N THR A 269 11.77 -9.05 -28.83
CA THR A 269 11.54 -10.47 -28.45
C THR A 269 11.34 -11.41 -29.65
N ARG A 270 11.28 -10.91 -30.89
CA ARG A 270 11.09 -11.73 -32.11
C ARG A 270 12.34 -12.05 -32.93
N GLY A 271 13.54 -11.77 -32.42
CA GLY A 271 14.81 -12.27 -32.97
C GLY A 271 15.27 -13.55 -32.28
N ALA A 272 14.57 -14.67 -32.47
CA ALA A 272 14.97 -15.96 -31.90
C ALA A 272 16.19 -16.52 -32.67
N ALA A 273 17.40 -16.15 -32.26
CA ALA A 273 18.54 -17.04 -32.49
C ALA A 273 18.38 -18.26 -31.55
N PRO A 274 18.36 -19.50 -32.07
CA PRO A 274 18.36 -20.71 -31.25
C PRO A 274 19.67 -20.75 -30.45
N GLY A 275 19.59 -20.79 -29.12
CA GLY A 275 20.76 -21.06 -28.25
C GLY A 275 21.07 -20.05 -27.14
N MET A 276 20.72 -18.77 -27.29
CA MET A 276 21.00 -17.74 -26.28
C MET A 276 19.98 -17.78 -25.14
N SER A 277 20.41 -17.82 -23.87
CA SER A 277 19.49 -17.80 -22.73
C SER A 277 18.75 -16.46 -22.61
N SER A 278 17.56 -16.44 -21.99
CA SER A 278 16.80 -15.21 -21.74
C SER A 278 17.62 -14.17 -20.96
N ALA A 279 18.41 -14.62 -19.98
CA ALA A 279 19.30 -13.79 -19.18
C ALA A 279 20.41 -13.13 -20.02
N LYS A 280 21.07 -13.88 -20.91
CA LYS A 280 22.13 -13.35 -21.77
C LYS A 280 21.60 -12.33 -22.80
N ARG A 281 20.40 -12.54 -23.34
CA ARG A 281 19.77 -11.54 -24.23
C ARG A 281 19.52 -10.21 -23.52
N THR A 282 19.07 -10.27 -22.27
CA THR A 282 18.86 -9.06 -21.49
C THR A 282 20.16 -8.36 -21.15
N VAL A 283 21.23 -9.11 -20.81
CA VAL A 283 22.58 -8.55 -20.65
C VAL A 283 23.07 -7.87 -21.94
N LEU A 284 22.91 -8.52 -23.09
CA LEU A 284 23.32 -7.97 -24.40
C LEU A 284 22.59 -6.66 -24.74
N ARG A 285 21.30 -6.54 -24.43
CA ARG A 285 20.55 -5.29 -24.61
C ARG A 285 21.05 -4.18 -23.68
N LEU A 286 21.20 -4.50 -22.39
CA LEU A 286 21.70 -3.53 -21.41
C LEU A 286 23.13 -3.06 -21.77
N MET A 287 23.95 -3.92 -22.38
CA MET A 287 25.25 -3.54 -22.94
C MET A 287 25.11 -2.62 -24.16
N ALA A 288 24.16 -2.88 -25.04
CA ALA A 288 23.89 -2.04 -26.22
C ALA A 288 23.40 -0.63 -25.82
N ASP A 289 22.66 -0.52 -24.71
CA ASP A 289 22.25 0.75 -24.11
C ASP A 289 23.41 1.47 -23.38
N GLY A 290 24.64 0.95 -23.47
CA GLY A 290 25.84 1.58 -22.90
C GLY A 290 26.01 1.43 -21.38
N LEU A 291 25.22 0.57 -20.73
CA LEU A 291 25.29 0.42 -19.27
C LEU A 291 26.56 -0.32 -18.82
N LYS A 292 27.14 0.13 -17.71
CA LYS A 292 28.30 -0.50 -17.06
C LYS A 292 27.90 -1.80 -16.36
N ASP A 293 28.82 -2.77 -16.30
CA ASP A 293 28.58 -4.11 -15.72
C ASP A 293 27.91 -4.07 -14.34
N GLU A 294 28.31 -3.13 -13.47
CA GLU A 294 27.78 -2.96 -12.12
C GLU A 294 26.29 -2.55 -12.13
N VAL A 295 25.91 -1.71 -13.11
CA VAL A 295 24.53 -1.28 -13.32
C VAL A 295 23.72 -2.44 -13.87
N ILE A 296 24.23 -3.16 -14.87
CA ILE A 296 23.59 -4.35 -15.46
C ILE A 296 23.34 -5.42 -14.38
N ALA A 297 24.35 -5.69 -13.54
CA ALA A 297 24.26 -6.66 -12.46
C ALA A 297 23.15 -6.30 -11.45
N ARG A 298 23.08 -5.02 -11.07
CA ARG A 298 22.04 -4.50 -10.16
C ARG A 298 20.65 -4.59 -10.78
N CYS A 299 20.51 -4.26 -12.06
CA CYS A 299 19.23 -4.31 -12.76
C CYS A 299 18.64 -5.72 -12.85
N LEU A 300 19.52 -6.72 -12.96
CA LEU A 300 19.15 -8.13 -13.09
C LEU A 300 19.19 -8.90 -11.77
N GLY A 301 19.47 -8.23 -10.64
CA GLY A 301 19.50 -8.85 -9.32
C GLY A 301 20.58 -9.94 -9.18
N MET A 302 21.71 -9.82 -9.87
CA MET A 302 22.82 -10.77 -9.84
C MET A 302 24.15 -10.13 -9.41
N SER A 303 25.16 -10.94 -9.09
CA SER A 303 26.49 -10.43 -8.77
C SER A 303 27.21 -9.86 -10.00
N VAL A 304 28.10 -8.88 -9.81
CA VAL A 304 28.94 -8.32 -10.89
C VAL A 304 29.79 -9.41 -11.56
N ARG A 305 30.28 -10.38 -10.78
CA ARG A 305 31.04 -11.54 -11.30
C ARG A 305 30.18 -12.38 -12.25
N THR A 306 28.93 -12.66 -11.88
CA THR A 306 27.98 -13.40 -12.71
C THR A 306 27.65 -12.63 -13.99
N CYS A 307 27.42 -11.32 -13.87
CA CYS A 307 27.19 -10.43 -15.00
C CYS A 307 28.37 -10.47 -15.98
N ARG A 308 29.60 -10.29 -15.51
CA ARG A 308 30.82 -10.36 -16.33
C ARG A 308 31.02 -11.72 -16.99
N LYS A 309 30.67 -12.82 -16.31
CA LYS A 309 30.67 -14.16 -16.90
C LYS A 309 29.70 -14.25 -18.08
N HIS A 310 28.47 -13.74 -17.93
CA HIS A 310 27.50 -13.70 -19.04
C HIS A 310 27.98 -12.83 -20.19
N ILE A 311 28.60 -11.67 -19.91
CA ILE A 311 29.20 -10.80 -20.94
C ILE A 311 30.29 -11.54 -21.71
N ALA A 312 31.17 -12.27 -21.01
CA ALA A 312 32.23 -13.06 -21.65
C ALA A 312 31.64 -14.17 -22.55
N GLU A 313 30.62 -14.89 -22.08
CA GLU A 313 29.91 -15.91 -22.86
C GLU A 313 29.22 -15.29 -24.09
N ILE A 314 28.59 -14.12 -23.96
CA ILE A 314 27.97 -13.39 -25.08
C ILE A 314 29.02 -12.98 -26.12
N MET A 315 30.15 -12.42 -25.68
CA MET A 315 31.24 -12.05 -26.59
C MET A 315 31.79 -13.28 -27.31
N GLN A 316 31.92 -14.42 -26.63
CA GLN A 316 32.35 -15.68 -27.25
C GLN A 316 31.33 -16.20 -28.27
N GLU A 317 30.04 -16.19 -27.95
CA GLU A 317 28.97 -16.62 -28.87
C GLU A 317 28.84 -15.70 -30.10
N LEU A 318 29.15 -14.41 -29.94
CA LEU A 318 29.20 -13.44 -31.02
C LEU A 318 30.55 -13.40 -31.73
N ASP A 319 31.53 -14.17 -31.27
CA ASP A 319 32.93 -14.18 -31.75
C ASP A 319 33.58 -12.76 -31.71
N ALA A 320 33.17 -11.95 -30.74
CA ALA A 320 33.62 -10.58 -30.56
C ALA A 320 34.80 -10.47 -29.58
N THR A 321 35.78 -9.64 -29.91
CA THR A 321 36.94 -9.33 -29.06
C THR A 321 36.76 -8.05 -28.23
N SER A 322 35.68 -7.29 -28.49
CA SER A 322 35.32 -6.09 -27.72
C SER A 322 33.80 -5.96 -27.56
N ARG A 323 33.38 -5.23 -26.52
CA ARG A 323 31.94 -4.93 -26.28
C ARG A 323 31.31 -4.20 -27.47
N PHE A 324 32.05 -3.27 -28.08
CA PHE A 324 31.61 -2.55 -29.27
C PHE A 324 31.38 -3.51 -30.44
N GLN A 325 32.35 -4.40 -30.70
CA GLN A 325 32.21 -5.41 -31.76
C GLN A 325 31.06 -6.39 -31.46
N ALA A 326 30.83 -6.74 -30.19
CA ALA A 326 29.69 -7.55 -29.77
C ALA A 326 28.36 -6.87 -30.10
N GLY A 327 28.24 -5.56 -29.84
CA GLY A 327 27.07 -4.76 -30.22
C GLY A 327 26.83 -4.75 -31.74
N VAL A 328 27.87 -4.45 -32.52
CA VAL A 328 27.78 -4.45 -34.00
C VAL A 328 27.34 -5.81 -34.55
N ARG A 329 27.94 -6.90 -34.05
CA ARG A 329 27.58 -8.27 -34.50
C ARG A 329 26.20 -8.68 -34.03
N ALA A 330 25.76 -8.22 -32.87
CA ALA A 330 24.41 -8.47 -32.39
C ALA A 330 23.36 -7.80 -33.28
N VAL A 331 23.60 -6.57 -33.75
CA VAL A 331 22.78 -5.90 -34.76
C VAL A 331 22.78 -6.67 -36.08
N GLN A 332 23.96 -7.03 -36.60
CA GLN A 332 24.09 -7.79 -37.86
C GLN A 332 23.35 -9.14 -37.83
N ARG A 333 23.29 -9.78 -36.66
CA ARG A 333 22.59 -11.06 -36.45
C ARG A 333 21.11 -10.89 -36.07
N GLY A 334 20.58 -9.67 -36.06
CA GLY A 334 19.19 -9.38 -35.70
C GLY A 334 18.84 -9.72 -34.25
N LEU A 335 19.82 -9.70 -33.35
CA LEU A 335 19.65 -10.00 -31.91
C LEU A 335 19.22 -8.76 -31.11
N ILE A 336 19.55 -7.58 -31.62
CA ILE A 336 19.17 -6.26 -31.12
C ILE A 336 18.88 -5.37 -32.35
N ASP A 337 17.89 -4.48 -32.25
CA ASP A 337 17.49 -3.63 -33.38
C ASP A 337 18.49 -2.50 -33.62
N SER A 338 18.73 -2.16 -34.88
CA SER A 338 19.41 -0.92 -35.30
C SER A 338 18.40 0.23 -35.33
N GLY A 339 17.91 0.66 -34.17
CA GLY A 339 17.24 1.96 -34.08
C GLY A 339 18.28 3.08 -34.16
N PRO A 340 17.96 4.26 -34.74
CA PRO A 340 18.89 5.38 -34.70
C PRO A 340 19.20 5.73 -33.23
N LEU A 341 20.49 5.83 -32.92
CA LEU A 341 20.93 6.46 -31.68
C LEU A 341 20.53 7.94 -31.78
N ASN A 342 19.34 8.30 -31.30
CA ASN A 342 18.94 9.70 -31.14
C ASN A 342 19.71 10.29 -29.96
N VAL A 343 20.99 10.56 -30.18
CA VAL A 343 21.91 11.13 -29.20
C VAL A 343 22.65 12.27 -29.90
N THR A 344 22.48 13.50 -29.41
CA THR A 344 23.33 14.62 -29.85
C THR A 344 24.78 14.38 -29.37
N PRO A 345 25.78 15.07 -29.94
CA PRO A 345 27.20 14.91 -29.56
C PRO A 345 27.48 15.04 -28.05
N ASP A 346 26.58 15.68 -27.30
CA ASP A 346 26.67 15.91 -25.85
C ASP A 346 25.84 14.93 -24.98
N GLY A 347 25.22 13.90 -25.56
CA GLY A 347 24.64 12.79 -24.78
C GLY A 347 23.16 12.92 -24.38
N TYR A 348 22.39 13.83 -24.98
CA TYR A 348 20.96 13.96 -24.70
C TYR A 348 20.10 13.18 -25.71
N LEU A 349 19.06 12.49 -25.21
CA LEU A 349 18.02 11.83 -26.00
C LEU A 349 17.10 12.89 -26.63
N LEU A 350 17.06 12.95 -27.96
CA LEU A 350 16.04 13.73 -28.67
C LEU A 350 14.73 12.94 -28.70
N ALA A 351 13.62 13.59 -28.36
CA ALA A 351 12.29 13.01 -28.52
C ALA A 351 12.06 12.63 -29.99
N ASP A 352 11.53 11.44 -30.23
CA ASP A 352 11.14 11.00 -31.57
C ASP A 352 10.14 12.01 -32.15
N SER A 353 10.59 12.73 -33.18
CA SER A 353 9.72 13.58 -33.97
C SER A 353 8.84 12.68 -34.83
N ASP A 354 7.54 12.71 -34.57
CA ASP A 354 6.53 11.93 -35.29
C ASP A 354 6.57 12.29 -36.79
N PRO A 355 6.68 11.32 -37.73
CA PRO A 355 6.67 11.62 -39.14
C PRO A 355 5.22 11.75 -39.61
N GLY A 356 4.69 12.98 -39.60
CA GLY A 356 3.55 13.33 -40.45
C GLY A 356 2.50 14.23 -39.84
N THR A 357 2.70 15.55 -39.98
CA THR A 357 1.60 16.43 -40.42
C THR A 357 2.23 17.59 -41.19
N GLY A 358 2.10 17.56 -42.52
CA GLY A 358 2.44 18.70 -43.36
C GLY A 358 1.25 19.65 -43.48
N ALA A 359 1.50 20.95 -43.36
CA ALA A 359 0.86 22.05 -44.10
C ALA A 359 1.57 23.34 -43.69
N GLY A 360 2.15 24.05 -44.66
CA GLY A 360 3.06 25.14 -44.42
C GLY A 360 2.42 26.50 -44.18
N THR A 361 3.31 27.47 -44.01
CA THR A 361 3.18 28.82 -44.59
C THR A 361 4.57 29.40 -44.69
N GLU A 362 4.95 29.77 -45.92
CA GLU A 362 5.99 30.76 -46.21
C GLU A 362 5.73 32.04 -45.41
N GLY A 363 6.80 32.67 -44.97
CA GLY A 363 6.77 33.94 -44.27
C GLY A 363 8.19 34.39 -44.00
N ASP A 364 8.78 35.05 -45.00
CA ASP A 364 9.99 35.86 -44.91
C ASP A 364 10.03 36.67 -43.61
N PHE A 365 11.18 36.74 -42.92
CA PHE A 365 11.65 37.98 -42.32
C PHE A 365 13.16 37.88 -42.00
N GLU A 366 13.87 38.70 -42.79
CA GLU A 366 15.19 39.33 -42.68
C GLU A 366 16.12 39.01 -41.50
N GLU A 367 17.38 38.72 -41.89
CA GLU A 367 18.60 38.96 -41.13
C GLU A 367 18.64 40.40 -40.59
N ASP A 368 18.93 40.56 -39.31
CA ASP A 368 19.81 41.65 -38.89
C ASP A 368 20.69 41.17 -37.72
N GLY A 369 22.00 41.27 -37.94
CA GLY A 369 23.00 40.95 -36.95
C GLY A 369 23.17 42.09 -35.96
N THR A 370 23.49 41.79 -34.72
CA THR A 370 24.45 42.60 -33.97
C THR A 370 25.10 41.82 -32.84
N ASP A 371 26.34 42.23 -32.63
CA ASP A 371 27.46 41.66 -31.90
C ASP A 371 27.47 42.12 -30.42
N GLY A 372 28.19 41.38 -29.56
CA GLY A 372 28.51 41.74 -28.16
C GLY A 372 27.37 41.60 -27.14
N ASP A 373 27.57 41.21 -25.89
CA ASP A 373 28.76 41.35 -25.06
C ASP A 373 28.70 40.38 -23.85
N GLU A 374 29.88 40.05 -23.32
CA GLU A 374 30.11 39.19 -22.16
C GLU A 374 29.50 39.78 -20.87
N ALA A 375 28.80 38.95 -20.09
CA ALA A 375 28.61 39.23 -18.66
C ALA A 375 28.55 37.93 -17.85
N SER A 376 29.74 37.52 -17.42
CA SER A 376 29.94 36.60 -16.30
C SER A 376 29.25 37.18 -15.05
N VAL A 377 28.36 36.44 -14.40
CA VAL A 377 28.02 36.67 -13.00
C VAL A 377 28.01 35.33 -12.26
N ARG A 378 29.10 35.10 -11.53
CA ARG A 378 29.16 34.17 -10.40
C ARG A 378 28.27 34.70 -9.27
N TYR A 379 27.49 33.83 -8.64
CA TYR A 379 27.09 34.02 -7.26
C TYR A 379 27.32 32.71 -6.49
N ASP A 380 28.40 32.72 -5.73
CA ASP A 380 28.63 31.80 -4.62
C ASP A 380 27.75 32.21 -3.43
N SER A 381 27.29 31.18 -2.70
CA SER A 381 27.00 31.16 -1.25
C SER A 381 25.89 32.05 -0.69
N ILE A 382 24.98 31.44 0.08
CA ILE A 382 24.92 31.61 1.54
C ILE A 382 23.96 30.57 2.14
N LEU A 383 24.50 29.83 3.10
CA LEU A 383 23.81 28.98 4.05
C LEU A 383 23.10 29.84 5.09
N ALA A 384 21.86 29.47 5.43
CA ALA A 384 21.29 29.60 6.76
C ALA A 384 20.47 28.35 7.04
#